data_AF-A0A6V7XZX7-F1
#
_entry.id   AF-A0A6V7XZX7-F1
#
_cell.length_a   1.000
_cell.length_b   1.000
_cell.length_c   1.000
_cell.angle_alpha   90.00
_cell.angle_beta   90.00
_cell.angle_gamma   90.00
#
_symmetry.space_group_name_H-M   'P 1'
#
loop_
_entity.id
_entity.type
_entity.pdbx_description
1 polymer ?
#
loop_
_entity_poly.entity_id
_entity_poly.type
_entity_poly.pdbx_seq_one_letter_code
_entity_poly.pdbx_strand_id
1 'polypeptide(L)'
;MLNTFEDHQKVSILEKIGLEIFVPIVEGGMLLSEINVRSLLFDALKIMQTSEIKLKMQLGKLDVDYEGDDEEPPELIKSAARKFISTTFRKTIAETVMPHLFALNAFLREKRSPLTEYCYGVILEICRDHQEQLDDFLASDPQLKAEIRFDLRQTAGGGGQQGQQQQKEKENRNNKRGGTPRSEQKRNRKQQKQMHQRSFSQTPGRERSVD
;
A
#
# COMPACT_ATOMS: atom_id res chain seq x y z
N MET A 1 20.51 16.90 18.07
CA MET A 1 21.68 16.74 17.17
C MET A 1 21.26 16.64 15.71
N LEU A 2 20.38 15.73 15.30
CA LEU A 2 19.93 15.68 13.89
C LEU A 2 19.10 16.89 13.45
N ASN A 3 18.49 17.60 14.39
CA ASN A 3 17.71 18.82 14.15
C ASN A 3 18.55 20.03 13.67
N THR A 4 19.87 20.03 13.89
CA THR A 4 20.79 21.08 13.44
C THR A 4 21.35 20.82 12.04
N PHE A 5 21.05 19.66 11.45
CA PHE A 5 21.55 19.29 10.13
C PHE A 5 20.73 19.95 9.04
N GLU A 6 21.42 20.40 8.00
CA GLU A 6 20.79 20.83 6.75
C GLU A 6 20.24 19.62 5.97
N ASP A 7 19.25 19.86 5.11
CA ASP A 7 18.59 18.79 4.37
C ASP A 7 19.61 17.96 3.56
N HIS A 8 20.59 18.58 2.89
CA HIS A 8 21.64 17.88 2.13
C HIS A 8 22.45 16.90 2.99
N GLN A 9 22.71 17.25 4.26
CA GLN A 9 23.44 16.40 5.20
C GLN A 9 22.56 15.22 5.65
N LYS A 10 21.25 15.46 5.85
CA LYS A 10 20.29 14.39 6.15
C LYS A 10 20.16 13.41 4.99
N VAL A 11 20.11 13.89 3.75
CA VAL A 11 20.15 13.03 2.54
C VAL A 11 21.39 12.16 2.55
N SER A 12 22.56 12.76 2.79
CA SER A 12 23.82 12.03 2.83
C SER A 12 23.85 10.95 3.92
N ILE A 13 23.23 11.19 5.07
CA ILE A 13 23.09 10.17 6.12
C ILE A 13 22.23 8.99 5.62
N LEU A 14 21.07 9.25 5.01
CA LEU A 14 20.19 8.19 4.50
C LEU A 14 20.90 7.36 3.42
N GLU A 15 21.63 8.01 2.53
CA GLU A 15 22.43 7.36 1.49
C GLU A 15 23.53 6.47 2.10
N LYS A 16 24.30 7.01 3.06
CA LYS A 16 25.37 6.26 3.74
C LYS A 16 24.83 5.08 4.55
N ILE A 17 23.68 5.21 5.21
CA ILE A 17 23.03 4.08 5.88
C ILE A 17 22.72 2.97 4.85
N GLY A 18 22.17 3.33 3.69
CA GLY A 18 21.92 2.37 2.62
C GLY A 18 23.19 1.67 2.13
N LEU A 19 24.22 2.45 1.78
CA LEU A 19 25.45 1.95 1.15
C LEU A 19 26.40 1.24 2.12
N GLU A 20 26.58 1.78 3.32
CA GLU A 20 27.61 1.30 4.26
C GLU A 20 27.06 0.30 5.29
N ILE A 21 25.74 0.24 5.46
CA ILE A 21 25.10 -0.69 6.40
C ILE A 21 24.26 -1.73 5.68
N PHE A 22 23.30 -1.32 4.84
CA PHE A 22 22.34 -2.27 4.27
C PHE A 22 22.97 -3.16 3.21
N VAL A 23 23.74 -2.57 2.28
CA VAL A 23 24.40 -3.32 1.20
C VAL A 23 25.35 -4.41 1.77
N PRO A 24 26.28 -4.11 2.69
CA PRO A 24 27.17 -5.16 3.21
C PRO A 24 26.43 -6.25 3.99
N ILE A 25 25.29 -5.95 4.64
CA ILE A 25 24.47 -6.98 5.30
C ILE A 25 23.84 -7.92 4.26
N VAL A 26 23.25 -7.37 3.20
CA VAL A 26 22.58 -8.16 2.14
C VAL A 26 23.59 -8.98 1.35
N GLU A 27 24.76 -8.42 1.04
CA GLU A 27 25.84 -9.08 0.29
C GLU A 27 26.68 -10.05 1.16
N GLY A 28 26.42 -10.12 2.46
CA GLY A 28 27.12 -11.02 3.38
C GLY A 28 28.50 -10.53 3.86
N GLY A 29 28.86 -9.27 3.57
CA GLY A 29 30.02 -8.60 4.17
C GLY A 29 29.85 -8.31 5.66
N MET A 30 28.61 -8.23 6.16
CA MET A 30 28.27 -8.19 7.58
C MET A 30 27.23 -9.27 7.92
N LEU A 31 27.51 -10.10 8.92
CA LEU A 31 26.68 -11.25 9.24
C LEU A 31 25.54 -10.89 10.20
N LEU A 32 24.29 -11.04 9.76
CA LEU A 32 23.10 -10.79 10.59
C LEU A 32 23.02 -11.69 11.84
N SER A 33 23.76 -12.80 11.90
CA SER A 33 23.85 -13.64 13.11
C SER A 33 24.57 -12.93 14.26
N GLU A 34 25.45 -11.99 13.97
CA GLU A 34 26.20 -11.24 14.97
C GLU A 34 25.29 -10.26 15.72
N ILE A 35 25.45 -10.19 17.04
CA ILE A 35 24.63 -9.30 17.86
C ILE A 35 24.92 -7.83 17.54
N ASN A 36 26.19 -7.48 17.29
CA ASN A 36 26.61 -6.12 17.00
C ASN A 36 26.03 -5.62 15.67
N VAL A 37 26.02 -6.47 14.64
CA VAL A 37 25.41 -6.16 13.34
C VAL A 37 23.90 -5.92 13.48
N ARG A 38 23.20 -6.74 14.27
CA ARG A 38 21.77 -6.56 14.53
C ARG A 38 21.47 -5.27 15.29
N SER A 39 22.27 -4.94 16.31
CA SER A 39 22.13 -3.69 17.06
C SER A 39 22.39 -2.47 16.16
N LEU A 40 23.46 -2.51 15.35
CA LEU A 40 23.77 -1.45 14.38
C LEU A 40 22.63 -1.24 13.39
N LEU A 41 22.11 -2.34 12.82
CA LEU A 41 21.00 -2.27 11.87
C LEU A 41 19.73 -1.71 12.53
N PHE A 42 19.43 -2.13 13.75
CA PHE A 42 18.30 -1.62 14.51
C PHE A 42 18.41 -0.11 14.74
N ASP A 43 19.56 0.37 15.20
CA ASP A 43 19.80 1.80 15.44
C ASP A 43 19.74 2.60 14.14
N ALA A 44 20.29 2.09 13.03
CA ALA A 44 20.21 2.72 11.72
C ALA A 44 18.75 2.87 11.25
N LEU A 45 17.95 1.81 11.38
CA LEU A 45 16.51 1.87 11.07
C LEU A 45 15.78 2.87 11.97
N LYS A 46 16.10 2.91 13.26
CA LYS A 46 15.52 3.89 14.19
C LYS A 46 15.85 5.32 13.83
N ILE A 47 17.10 5.59 13.43
CA ILE A 47 17.51 6.91 12.95
C ILE A 47 16.68 7.32 11.73
N MET A 48 16.47 6.42 10.76
CA MET A 48 15.66 6.70 9.56
C MET A 48 14.18 6.99 9.87
N GLN A 49 13.66 6.54 11.02
CA GLN A 49 12.28 6.81 11.49
C GLN A 49 12.16 8.09 12.35
N THR A 50 13.27 8.75 12.68
CA THR A 50 13.21 9.95 13.53
C THR A 50 12.56 11.12 12.79
N SER A 51 11.76 11.92 13.50
CA SER A 51 11.18 13.13 12.92
C SER A 51 12.24 14.15 12.47
N GLU A 52 13.41 14.11 13.09
CA GLU A 52 14.52 15.02 12.88
C GLU A 52 15.26 14.74 11.58
N ILE A 53 15.32 13.47 11.13
CA ILE A 53 15.93 13.13 9.85
C ILE A 53 15.00 13.40 8.67
N LYS A 54 13.70 13.58 8.92
CA LYS A 54 12.78 14.04 7.90
C LYS A 54 13.23 15.39 7.37
N LEU A 55 13.15 15.54 6.06
CA LEU A 55 13.49 16.79 5.42
C LEU A 55 12.44 17.85 5.75
N LYS A 56 12.90 19.08 5.98
CA LYS A 56 12.00 20.20 6.30
C LYS A 56 11.22 20.66 5.07
N MET A 57 11.76 20.42 3.87
CA MET A 57 11.00 20.60 2.64
C MET A 57 9.88 19.56 2.58
N GLN A 58 8.63 19.96 2.84
CA GLN A 58 7.48 19.09 2.66
C GLN A 58 7.38 18.69 1.19
N LEU A 59 7.85 17.48 0.88
CA LEU A 59 8.07 17.03 -0.49
C LEU A 59 6.79 16.80 -1.32
N GLY A 60 5.60 17.02 -0.76
CA GLY A 60 4.31 16.81 -1.44
C GLY A 60 3.56 18.08 -1.84
N LYS A 61 4.03 19.28 -1.48
CA LYS A 61 3.40 20.55 -1.86
C LYS A 61 4.47 21.58 -2.12
N LEU A 62 4.86 21.72 -3.39
CA LEU A 62 5.67 22.85 -3.82
C LEU A 62 4.81 23.66 -4.79
N ASP A 63 3.80 24.29 -4.20
CA ASP A 63 3.53 25.70 -4.44
C ASP A 63 3.77 26.43 -3.10
N VAL A 64 4.09 27.71 -3.20
CA VAL A 64 4.07 28.76 -2.16
C VAL A 64 5.41 29.14 -1.50
N ASP A 65 5.87 30.32 -1.94
CA ASP A 65 6.35 31.51 -1.24
C ASP A 65 7.17 31.35 0.05
N TYR A 66 8.37 31.90 0.03
CA TYR A 66 9.23 32.05 1.20
C TYR A 66 9.51 33.54 1.42
N GLU A 67 8.99 34.09 2.52
CA GLU A 67 9.41 35.38 3.07
C GLU A 67 10.51 35.14 4.12
N GLY A 68 11.60 35.93 4.07
CA GLY A 68 12.53 36.11 5.19
C GLY A 68 14.01 36.20 4.82
N ASP A 69 14.47 37.43 4.64
CA ASP A 69 15.84 37.89 4.39
C ASP A 69 16.69 37.91 5.67
N ASP A 70 17.99 37.67 5.51
CA ASP A 70 19.09 38.49 6.06
C ASP A 70 20.38 38.04 5.35
N GLU A 71 20.87 38.91 4.47
CA GLU A 71 21.87 38.70 3.40
C GLU A 71 21.56 37.51 2.48
N GLU A 72 20.44 37.69 1.78
CA GLU A 72 19.89 36.76 0.79
C GLU A 72 20.76 36.68 -0.48
N PRO A 73 21.46 35.54 -0.75
CA PRO A 73 21.86 35.21 -2.12
C PRO A 73 20.64 35.44 -3.03
N PRO A 74 20.82 36.04 -4.22
CA PRO A 74 19.71 36.45 -5.08
C PRO A 74 18.62 35.38 -5.10
N GLU A 75 17.35 35.75 -4.98
CA GLU A 75 16.27 34.76 -4.86
C GLU A 75 16.27 33.72 -6.00
N LEU A 76 16.85 34.06 -7.14
CA LEU A 76 17.16 33.14 -8.23
C LEU A 76 18.16 32.02 -7.84
N ILE A 77 19.22 32.34 -7.11
CA ILE A 77 20.23 31.40 -6.61
C ILE A 77 19.66 30.56 -5.47
N LYS A 78 18.94 31.16 -4.51
CA LYS A 78 18.26 30.40 -3.44
C LYS A 78 17.19 29.48 -4.00
N SER A 79 16.35 29.95 -4.91
CA SER A 79 15.32 29.13 -5.56
C SER A 79 15.93 28.04 -6.46
N ALA A 80 17.02 28.33 -7.17
CA ALA A 80 17.75 27.33 -7.95
C ALA A 80 18.41 26.27 -7.05
N ALA A 81 19.04 26.67 -5.94
CA ALA A 81 19.60 25.74 -4.97
C ALA A 81 18.51 24.90 -4.31
N ARG A 82 17.41 25.51 -3.86
CA ARG A 82 16.23 24.81 -3.30
C ARG A 82 15.63 23.81 -4.30
N LYS A 83 15.46 24.19 -5.56
CA LYS A 83 14.98 23.31 -6.64
C LYS A 83 15.98 22.19 -6.92
N PHE A 84 17.26 22.50 -7.04
CA PHE A 84 18.33 21.53 -7.30
C PHE A 84 18.46 20.49 -6.18
N ILE A 85 18.37 20.94 -4.92
CA ILE A 85 18.41 20.07 -3.74
C ILE A 85 17.18 19.17 -3.70
N SER A 86 15.99 19.69 -4.01
CA SER A 86 14.76 18.88 -4.10
C SER A 86 14.83 17.83 -5.21
N THR A 87 15.33 18.18 -6.40
CA THR A 87 15.50 17.22 -7.51
C THR A 87 16.58 16.18 -7.22
N THR A 88 17.72 16.60 -6.67
CA THR A 88 18.83 15.69 -6.33
C THR A 88 18.43 14.76 -5.19
N PHE A 89 17.71 15.28 -4.19
CA PHE A 89 17.18 14.46 -3.11
C PHE A 89 16.19 13.40 -3.57
N ARG A 90 15.17 13.80 -4.35
CA ARG A 90 14.20 12.85 -4.91
C ARG A 90 14.92 11.76 -5.68
N LYS A 91 15.94 12.14 -6.46
CA LYS A 91 16.79 11.22 -7.19
C LYS A 91 17.54 10.27 -6.24
N THR A 92 18.21 10.76 -5.20
CA THR A 92 18.92 9.92 -4.21
C THR A 92 17.98 8.97 -3.47
N ILE A 93 16.79 9.41 -3.07
CA ILE A 93 15.81 8.52 -2.42
C ILE A 93 15.35 7.43 -3.39
N ALA A 94 14.93 7.82 -4.60
CA ALA A 94 14.37 6.91 -5.57
C ALA A 94 15.41 5.92 -6.13
N GLU A 95 16.61 6.39 -6.44
CA GLU A 95 17.64 5.61 -7.14
C GLU A 95 18.61 4.91 -6.18
N THR A 96 18.78 5.42 -4.96
CA THR A 96 19.76 4.87 -4.00
C THR A 96 19.08 4.30 -2.76
N VAL A 97 18.36 5.11 -1.99
CA VAL A 97 17.87 4.70 -0.66
C VAL A 97 16.78 3.63 -0.75
N MET A 98 15.79 3.81 -1.61
CA MET A 98 14.66 2.89 -1.76
C MET A 98 15.08 1.49 -2.27
N PRO A 99 15.93 1.36 -3.31
CA PRO A 99 16.43 0.05 -3.73
C PRO A 99 17.15 -0.70 -2.60
N HIS A 100 17.99 -0.03 -1.82
CA HIS A 100 18.68 -0.64 -0.68
C HIS A 100 17.71 -1.07 0.43
N LEU A 101 16.69 -0.26 0.73
CA LEU A 101 15.64 -0.63 1.67
C LEU A 101 14.84 -1.85 1.20
N PHE A 102 14.49 -1.93 -0.08
CA PHE A 102 13.75 -3.07 -0.61
C PHE A 102 14.58 -4.35 -0.61
N ALA A 103 15.84 -4.28 -1.03
CA ALA A 103 16.77 -5.41 -0.96
C ALA A 103 16.94 -5.91 0.48
N LEU A 104 17.13 -4.99 1.43
CA LEU A 104 17.21 -5.33 2.84
C LEU A 104 15.91 -5.93 3.37
N ASN A 105 14.74 -5.36 3.05
CA ASN A 105 13.44 -5.89 3.48
C ASN A 105 13.21 -7.32 2.96
N ALA A 106 13.52 -7.58 1.69
CA ALA A 106 13.45 -8.92 1.11
C ALA A 106 14.38 -9.90 1.84
N PHE A 107 15.65 -9.49 2.06
CA PHE A 107 16.63 -10.28 2.81
C PHE A 107 16.17 -10.60 4.24
N LEU A 108 15.69 -9.61 4.99
CA LEU A 108 15.22 -9.79 6.36
C LEU A 108 13.98 -10.71 6.41
N ARG A 109 13.07 -10.58 5.43
CA ARG A 109 11.89 -11.46 5.28
C ARG A 109 12.31 -12.91 5.04
N GLU A 110 13.28 -13.14 4.16
CA GLU A 110 13.84 -14.48 3.91
C GLU A 110 14.45 -15.08 5.19
N LYS A 111 15.20 -14.28 5.94
CA LYS A 111 15.80 -14.70 7.23
C LYS A 111 14.81 -14.76 8.39
N ARG A 112 13.53 -14.41 8.18
CA ARG A 112 12.50 -14.31 9.22
C ARG A 112 12.95 -13.47 10.42
N SER A 113 13.68 -12.40 10.13
CA SER A 113 14.25 -11.53 11.15
C SER A 113 13.16 -10.65 11.78
N PRO A 114 13.16 -10.44 13.11
CA PRO A 114 12.27 -9.46 13.73
C PRO A 114 12.57 -8.01 13.27
N LEU A 115 13.76 -7.77 12.69
CA LEU A 115 14.11 -6.46 12.14
C LEU A 115 13.32 -6.10 10.87
N THR A 116 12.63 -7.06 10.26
CA THR A 116 11.74 -6.82 9.12
C THR A 116 10.67 -5.77 9.45
N GLU A 117 10.10 -5.79 10.66
CA GLU A 117 9.04 -4.83 11.03
C GLU A 117 9.57 -3.39 11.06
N TYR A 118 10.80 -3.19 11.53
CA TYR A 118 11.43 -1.87 11.57
C TYR A 118 11.79 -1.38 10.17
N CYS A 119 12.35 -2.27 9.33
CA CYS A 119 12.66 -1.96 7.93
C CYS A 119 11.39 -1.62 7.14
N TYR A 120 10.34 -2.42 7.30
CA TYR A 120 9.05 -2.16 6.69
C TYR A 120 8.42 -0.85 7.18
N GLY A 121 8.58 -0.53 8.47
CA GLY A 121 8.15 0.76 9.04
C GLY A 121 8.81 1.96 8.35
N VAL A 122 10.11 1.90 8.07
CA VAL A 122 10.82 2.96 7.31
C VAL A 122 10.26 3.07 5.90
N ILE A 123 10.06 1.94 5.21
CA ILE A 123 9.49 1.92 3.85
C ILE A 123 8.09 2.56 3.83
N LEU A 124 7.22 2.18 4.77
CA LEU A 124 5.87 2.74 4.87
C LEU A 124 5.89 4.25 5.09
N GLU A 125 6.82 4.76 5.90
CA GLU A 125 6.94 6.17 6.19
C GLU A 125 7.38 6.97 4.95
N ILE A 126 8.40 6.50 4.22
CA ILE A 126 8.84 7.13 2.96
C ILE A 126 7.73 7.07 1.91
N CYS A 127 7.06 5.93 1.76
CA CYS A 127 5.95 5.78 0.83
C CYS A 127 4.73 6.62 1.20
N ARG A 128 4.51 6.90 2.50
CA ARG A 128 3.44 7.80 2.96
C ARG A 128 3.73 9.24 2.54
N ASP A 129 4.99 9.65 2.61
CA ASP A 129 5.42 11.01 2.28
C ASP A 129 5.50 11.25 0.75
N HIS A 130 5.55 10.17 -0.06
CA HIS A 130 5.69 10.21 -1.52
C HIS A 130 4.70 9.29 -2.26
N GLN A 131 3.41 9.36 -1.91
CA GLN A 131 2.39 8.48 -2.48
C GLN A 131 2.27 8.60 -4.01
N GLU A 132 2.54 9.78 -4.56
CA GLU A 132 2.52 10.04 -6.00
C GLU A 132 3.63 9.30 -6.77
N GLN A 133 4.72 8.94 -6.09
CA GLN A 133 5.88 8.21 -6.66
C GLN A 133 5.85 6.72 -6.34
N LEU A 134 4.83 6.26 -5.59
CA LEU A 134 4.72 4.87 -5.13
C LEU A 134 4.73 3.86 -6.28
N ASP A 135 4.19 4.27 -7.43
CA ASP A 135 4.08 3.41 -8.59
C ASP A 135 5.43 3.15 -9.26
N ASP A 136 6.32 4.14 -9.23
CA ASP A 136 7.67 4.06 -9.77
C ASP A 136 8.59 3.29 -8.83
N PHE A 137 8.53 3.58 -7.52
CA PHE A 137 9.34 2.87 -6.51
C PHE A 137 9.13 1.37 -6.54
N LEU A 138 7.88 0.93 -6.73
CA LEU A 138 7.48 -0.47 -6.59
C LEU A 138 7.07 -1.11 -7.93
N ALA A 139 7.55 -0.57 -9.05
CA ALA A 139 7.27 -1.11 -10.37
C ALA A 139 7.71 -2.59 -10.48
N SER A 140 8.82 -2.95 -9.83
CA SER A 140 9.39 -4.30 -9.84
C SER A 140 8.79 -5.24 -8.79
N ASP A 141 7.98 -4.75 -7.84
CA ASP A 141 7.39 -5.56 -6.77
C ASP A 141 5.90 -5.24 -6.59
N PRO A 142 5.02 -5.82 -7.44
CA PRO A 142 3.59 -5.58 -7.37
C PRO A 142 2.94 -6.11 -6.09
N GLN A 143 3.56 -7.09 -5.42
CA GLN A 143 3.04 -7.61 -4.15
C GLN A 143 3.32 -6.62 -3.02
N LEU A 144 4.56 -6.17 -2.86
CA LEU A 144 4.92 -5.16 -1.86
C LEU A 144 4.16 -3.86 -2.09
N LYS A 145 3.93 -3.48 -3.35
CA LYS A 145 3.03 -2.37 -3.72
C LYS A 145 1.61 -2.54 -3.18
N ALA A 146 1.05 -3.73 -3.30
CA ALA A 146 -0.29 -4.02 -2.80
C ALA A 146 -0.34 -3.98 -1.26
N GLU A 147 0.67 -4.54 -0.59
CA GLU A 147 0.83 -4.49 0.88
C GLU A 147 0.87 -3.03 1.36
N ILE A 148 1.78 -2.22 0.82
CA ILE A 148 1.93 -0.81 1.22
C ILE A 148 0.65 0.00 0.95
N ARG A 149 0.01 -0.18 -0.22
CA ARG A 149 -1.25 0.51 -0.53
C ARG A 149 -2.38 0.11 0.40
N PHE A 150 -2.38 -1.10 0.94
CA PHE A 150 -3.37 -1.52 1.92
C PHE A 150 -3.10 -0.86 3.27
N ASP A 151 -1.86 -0.89 3.74
CA ASP A 151 -1.46 -0.34 5.04
C ASP A 151 -1.56 1.19 5.09
N LEU A 152 -1.22 1.89 4.00
CA LEU A 152 -1.41 3.33 3.89
C LEU A 152 -2.89 3.73 3.97
N ARG A 153 -3.81 2.93 3.40
CA ARG A 153 -5.26 3.18 3.52
C ARG A 153 -5.76 2.95 4.94
N GLN A 154 -5.25 1.91 5.61
CA GLN A 154 -5.64 1.59 6.97
C GLN A 154 -5.18 2.65 7.97
N THR A 155 -4.02 3.27 7.72
CA THR A 155 -3.46 4.33 8.57
C THR A 155 -4.03 5.73 8.25
N ALA A 156 -4.41 6.01 6.99
CA ALA A 156 -5.03 7.28 6.59
C ALA A 156 -6.53 7.35 6.90
N GLY A 157 -7.24 6.22 6.87
CA GLY A 157 -8.64 6.11 7.30
C GLY A 157 -8.70 5.60 8.72
N GLY A 158 -8.80 6.50 9.71
CA GLY A 158 -8.90 6.13 11.12
C GLY A 158 -9.86 4.96 11.36
N GLY A 159 -9.32 3.81 11.78
CA GLY A 159 -10.06 2.65 12.30
C GLY A 159 -11.08 2.00 11.36
N GLY A 160 -10.66 0.96 10.63
CA GLY A 160 -11.44 -0.27 10.48
C GLY A 160 -12.71 -0.29 9.58
N GLN A 161 -13.21 0.82 9.05
CA GLN A 161 -14.54 0.80 8.37
C GLN A 161 -14.51 0.57 6.84
N GLN A 162 -13.53 1.10 6.10
CA GLN A 162 -13.57 1.03 4.62
C GLN A 162 -13.18 -0.34 4.05
N GLY A 163 -12.25 -1.07 4.70
CA GLY A 163 -11.86 -2.42 4.30
C GLY A 163 -13.01 -3.42 4.42
N GLN A 164 -13.83 -3.31 5.48
CA GLN A 164 -15.01 -4.13 5.65
C GLN A 164 -16.10 -3.83 4.61
N GLN A 165 -16.18 -2.61 4.10
CA GLN A 165 -17.23 -2.24 3.15
C GLN A 165 -16.97 -2.80 1.75
N GLN A 166 -15.71 -2.85 1.29
CA GLN A 166 -15.36 -3.53 0.04
C GLN A 166 -15.44 -5.07 0.14
N GLN A 167 -15.13 -5.64 1.30
CA GLN A 167 -15.26 -7.08 1.52
C GLN A 167 -16.74 -7.48 1.62
N LYS A 168 -17.57 -6.72 2.33
CA LYS A 168 -19.04 -6.87 2.36
C LYS A 168 -19.66 -6.64 0.98
N GLU A 169 -19.17 -5.72 0.15
CA GLU A 169 -19.67 -5.55 -1.23
C GLU A 169 -19.29 -6.70 -2.15
N LYS A 170 -18.07 -7.25 -2.03
CA LYS A 170 -17.66 -8.44 -2.79
C LYS A 170 -18.45 -9.68 -2.36
N GLU A 171 -18.67 -9.86 -1.06
CA GLU A 171 -19.46 -10.95 -0.50
C GLU A 171 -20.95 -10.82 -0.87
N ASN A 172 -21.52 -9.61 -0.84
CA ASN A 172 -22.89 -9.34 -1.26
C ASN A 172 -23.08 -9.44 -2.79
N ARG A 173 -22.05 -9.14 -3.60
CA ARG A 173 -22.04 -9.44 -5.05
C ARG A 173 -21.96 -10.94 -5.33
N ASN A 174 -21.18 -11.70 -4.55
CA ASN A 174 -21.07 -13.14 -4.72
C ASN A 174 -22.38 -13.84 -4.27
N ASN A 175 -23.00 -13.37 -3.20
CA ASN A 175 -24.28 -13.89 -2.71
C ASN A 175 -25.46 -13.55 -3.65
N LYS A 176 -25.43 -12.39 -4.34
CA LYS A 176 -26.39 -12.05 -5.40
C LYS A 176 -26.21 -12.86 -6.70
N ARG A 177 -25.03 -13.44 -6.94
CA ARG A 177 -24.77 -14.30 -8.11
C ARG A 177 -25.03 -15.79 -7.86
N GLY A 178 -25.16 -16.20 -6.59
CA GLY A 178 -25.41 -17.59 -6.19
C GLY A 178 -26.88 -17.97 -5.95
N GLY A 179 -27.82 -17.03 -5.94
CA GLY A 179 -29.22 -17.27 -5.58
C GLY A 179 -30.18 -17.29 -6.76
N THR A 180 -30.18 -18.33 -7.60
CA THR A 180 -31.41 -18.69 -8.33
C THR A 180 -32.21 -19.65 -7.45
N PRO A 181 -33.43 -19.31 -7.01
CA PRO A 181 -34.28 -20.25 -6.28
C PRO A 181 -34.84 -21.29 -7.28
N ARG A 182 -34.04 -22.31 -7.57
CA ARG A 182 -34.42 -23.47 -8.41
C ARG A 182 -35.55 -24.33 -7.76
N SER A 183 -36.02 -23.95 -6.57
CA SER A 183 -37.08 -24.60 -5.80
C SER A 183 -38.49 -24.06 -6.10
N GLU A 184 -38.67 -22.80 -6.53
CA GLU A 184 -40.00 -22.25 -6.84
C GLU A 184 -40.50 -22.64 -8.24
N GLN A 185 -39.58 -22.74 -9.21
CA GLN A 185 -39.94 -23.11 -10.59
C GLN A 185 -40.39 -24.57 -10.74
N LYS A 186 -40.00 -25.46 -9.80
CA LYS A 186 -40.51 -26.84 -9.75
C LYS A 186 -41.88 -26.95 -9.06
N ARG A 187 -42.25 -26.05 -8.15
CA ARG A 187 -43.57 -26.04 -7.50
C ARG A 187 -44.66 -25.56 -8.44
N ASN A 188 -44.42 -24.48 -9.19
CA ASN A 188 -45.41 -23.97 -10.16
C ASN A 188 -45.67 -24.95 -11.31
N ARG A 189 -44.65 -25.68 -11.79
CA ARG A 189 -44.82 -26.67 -12.86
C ARG A 189 -45.63 -27.91 -12.42
N LYS A 190 -45.61 -28.26 -11.12
CA LYS A 190 -46.43 -29.34 -10.56
C LYS A 190 -47.90 -28.90 -10.37
N GLN A 191 -48.15 -27.67 -9.91
CA GLN A 191 -49.54 -27.17 -9.78
C GLN A 191 -50.21 -26.94 -11.14
N GLN A 192 -49.48 -26.46 -12.15
CA GLN A 192 -50.06 -26.21 -13.47
C GLN A 192 -50.40 -27.49 -14.24
N LYS A 193 -49.66 -28.59 -14.01
CA LYS A 193 -50.00 -29.93 -14.54
C LYS A 193 -51.20 -30.57 -13.84
N GLN A 194 -51.42 -30.27 -12.55
CA GLN A 194 -52.55 -30.82 -11.79
C GLN A 194 -53.88 -30.13 -12.12
N MET A 195 -53.85 -28.86 -12.53
CA MET A 195 -55.04 -28.18 -13.06
C MET A 195 -55.41 -28.65 -14.47
N HIS A 196 -54.45 -28.88 -15.37
CA HIS A 196 -54.74 -29.33 -16.74
C HIS A 196 -55.31 -30.76 -16.84
N GLN A 197 -55.11 -31.61 -15.84
CA GLN A 197 -55.76 -32.93 -15.81
C GLN A 197 -57.20 -32.90 -15.30
N ARG A 198 -57.60 -31.87 -14.54
CA ARG A 198 -58.98 -31.74 -14.03
C ARG A 198 -59.95 -31.08 -15.01
N SER A 199 -59.44 -30.35 -16.01
CA SER A 199 -60.26 -29.68 -17.04
C SER A 199 -60.60 -30.56 -18.25
N PHE A 200 -60.12 -31.81 -18.32
CA PHE A 200 -60.33 -32.71 -19.46
C PHE A 200 -61.34 -33.86 -19.22
N SER A 201 -62.05 -33.90 -18.09
CA SER A 201 -63.01 -34.98 -17.78
C SER A 201 -64.49 -34.57 -17.72
N GLN A 202 -64.91 -33.51 -18.42
CA GLN A 202 -66.32 -33.21 -18.61
C GLN A 202 -66.63 -33.00 -20.09
N THR A 203 -66.83 -34.10 -20.81
CA THR A 203 -67.54 -34.12 -22.08
C THR A 203 -69.04 -34.26 -21.82
N PRO A 204 -69.91 -33.44 -22.43
CA PRO A 204 -71.35 -33.63 -22.36
C PRO A 204 -71.77 -34.70 -23.38
N GLY A 205 -72.09 -35.90 -22.88
CA GLY A 205 -72.60 -37.01 -23.67
C GLY A 205 -74.12 -36.97 -23.82
N ARG A 206 -74.57 -36.26 -24.85
CA ARG A 206 -75.66 -36.59 -25.78
C ARG A 206 -76.92 -37.33 -25.25
N GLU A 207 -78.04 -36.63 -25.34
CA GLU A 207 -79.40 -37.17 -25.39
C GLU A 207 -79.54 -38.36 -26.35
N ARG A 208 -80.34 -39.36 -25.95
CA ARG A 208 -81.40 -39.90 -26.82
C ARG A 208 -82.50 -40.60 -26.01
N SER A 209 -83.72 -40.18 -26.35
CA SER A 209 -85.05 -40.66 -25.99
C SER A 209 -85.25 -42.17 -26.22
N VAL A 210 -85.90 -42.88 -25.30
CA VAL A 210 -87.35 -43.22 -25.18
C VAL A 210 -87.78 -44.32 -26.16
N ASP A 211 -88.45 -45.32 -25.56
CA ASP A 211 -89.13 -46.52 -26.07
C ASP A 211 -88.27 -47.76 -26.41
#